data_AF-A0A2V9Z9F2-F1
#
_entry.id   AF-A0A2V9Z9F2-F1
#
_cell.length_a   1.000
_cell.length_b   1.000
_cell.length_c   1.000
_cell.angle_alpha   90.00
_cell.angle_beta   90.00
_cell.angle_gamma   90.00
#
_symmetry.space_group_name_H-M   'P 1'
#
loop_
_entity.id
_entity.type
_entity.pdbx_description
1 polymer ?
#
loop_
_entity_poly.entity_id
_entity_poly.type
_entity_poly.pdbx_seq_one_letter_code
_entity_poly.pdbx_strand_id
1 'polypeptide(L)'
;MADYQHRPDQGPMGDKNFLLYMLVAFFLVVALSPIFMKSKQQPPESPTPTPTPTATPNQAQQQSSSRPAPAAKNATPQSFVATKQAASEIETVVQNDFYKITFTNRGAQAKSWVLKKYKDDKGNPLDLVNAPAAAQMGFPLSMWTYDEGLRKKLNDVLYVAEIAQEGRGKQSLDVKKNTIAGLHLDAPQTITFDYAGEDVTIHKSFSFDKSYVVKVETLVTRNGQLVQAYPAWPSSLGD
;
A
#
# COMPACT_ATOMS: atom_id res chain seq x y z
N MET A 1 -20.07 29.06 -47.27
CA MET A 1 -20.90 30.06 -46.57
C MET A 1 -22.07 29.29 -45.96
N ALA A 2 -22.29 29.47 -44.65
CA ALA A 2 -23.43 29.10 -43.78
C ALA A 2 -24.36 27.95 -44.23
N ASP A 3 -24.64 26.94 -43.41
CA ASP A 3 -25.50 27.15 -42.24
C ASP A 3 -25.14 26.23 -41.05
N TYR A 4 -24.77 26.87 -39.94
CA TYR A 4 -24.83 26.28 -38.61
C TYR A 4 -26.26 26.40 -38.10
N GLN A 5 -27.05 25.33 -38.19
CA GLN A 5 -28.33 25.27 -37.48
C GLN A 5 -28.05 25.15 -35.98
N HIS A 6 -28.31 26.25 -35.26
CA HIS A 6 -28.49 26.28 -33.81
C HIS A 6 -29.60 25.29 -33.42
N ARG A 7 -29.29 24.33 -32.55
CA ARG A 7 -30.31 23.63 -31.75
C ARG A 7 -30.58 24.50 -30.52
N PRO A 8 -31.81 24.99 -30.32
CA PRO A 8 -32.15 25.69 -29.09
C PRO A 8 -32.23 24.67 -27.94
N ASP A 9 -31.61 25.05 -26.84
CA ASP A 9 -31.80 24.58 -25.47
C ASP A 9 -32.96 23.59 -25.26
N GLN A 10 -32.62 22.31 -25.10
CA GLN A 10 -33.47 21.37 -24.37
C GLN A 10 -32.99 21.34 -22.91
N GLY A 11 -33.33 22.40 -22.17
CA GLY A 11 -33.39 22.32 -20.71
C GLY A 11 -34.44 21.26 -20.32
N PRO A 12 -34.26 20.54 -19.20
CA PRO A 12 -35.12 19.43 -18.84
C PRO A 12 -36.56 19.92 -18.66
N MET A 13 -37.42 19.41 -19.54
CA MET A 13 -38.85 19.66 -19.60
C MET A 13 -39.50 19.36 -18.24
N GLY A 14 -40.08 20.38 -17.63
CA GLY A 14 -41.52 20.47 -17.38
C GLY A 14 -42.26 19.34 -16.64
N ASP A 15 -41.60 18.38 -16.02
CA ASP A 15 -42.29 17.36 -15.25
C ASP A 15 -42.66 17.90 -13.87
N LYS A 16 -43.96 18.08 -13.63
CA LYS A 16 -44.52 18.43 -12.30
C LYS A 16 -43.98 17.50 -11.19
N ASN A 17 -43.73 16.25 -11.55
CA ASN A 17 -43.15 15.24 -10.67
C ASN A 17 -41.66 15.50 -10.39
N PHE A 18 -40.90 15.97 -11.38
CA PHE A 18 -39.50 16.36 -11.19
C PHE A 18 -39.38 17.59 -10.26
N LEU A 19 -40.23 18.60 -10.46
CA LEU A 19 -40.28 19.76 -9.56
C LEU A 19 -40.70 19.36 -8.13
N LEU A 20 -41.63 18.41 -8.01
CA LEU A 20 -42.06 17.86 -6.73
C LEU A 20 -40.93 17.08 -6.05
N TYR A 21 -40.20 16.22 -6.77
CA TYR A 21 -39.05 15.49 -6.21
C TYR A 21 -37.92 16.43 -5.80
N MET A 22 -37.65 17.49 -6.56
CA MET A 22 -36.66 18.50 -6.21
C MET A 22 -37.05 19.27 -4.94
N LEU A 23 -38.32 19.66 -4.81
CA LEU A 23 -38.84 20.33 -3.60
C LEU A 23 -38.78 19.40 -2.38
N VAL A 24 -39.20 18.14 -2.52
CA VAL A 24 -39.14 17.16 -1.44
C VAL A 24 -37.69 16.92 -1.01
N ALA A 25 -36.75 16.73 -1.95
CA ALA A 25 -35.34 16.57 -1.64
C ALA A 25 -34.76 17.80 -0.94
N PHE A 26 -35.11 19.02 -1.37
CA PHE A 26 -34.68 20.26 -0.74
C PHE A 26 -35.16 20.37 0.71
N PHE A 27 -36.44 20.09 0.98
CA PHE A 27 -36.97 20.10 2.34
C PHE A 27 -36.38 18.98 3.22
N LEU A 28 -36.07 17.82 2.65
CA LEU A 28 -35.45 16.70 3.37
C LEU A 28 -34.01 17.05 3.80
N VAL A 29 -33.24 17.72 2.94
CA VAL A 29 -31.89 18.22 3.28
C VAL A 29 -31.94 19.33 4.33
N VAL A 30 -32.88 20.29 4.22
CA VAL A 30 -33.03 21.38 5.19
C VAL A 30 -33.51 20.87 6.55
N ALA A 31 -34.42 19.89 6.58
CA ALA A 31 -34.90 19.28 7.83
C ALA A 31 -33.82 18.45 8.55
N LEU A 32 -32.86 17.86 7.83
CA LEU A 32 -31.72 17.14 8.40
C LEU A 32 -30.53 18.05 8.78
N SER A 33 -30.46 19.27 8.22
CA SER A 33 -29.39 20.25 8.49
C SER A 33 -29.14 20.56 9.98
N PRO A 34 -30.17 20.78 10.85
CA PRO A 34 -29.92 21.12 12.25
C PRO A 34 -29.42 19.95 13.10
N ILE A 35 -29.46 18.70 12.60
CA ILE A 35 -28.96 17.51 13.31
C ILE A 35 -27.44 17.35 13.14
N PHE A 36 -26.88 17.82 12.01
CA PHE A 36 -25.43 17.71 11.72
C PHE A 36 -24.63 18.98 12.03
N MET A 37 -25.27 20.11 12.35
CA MET A 37 -24.62 21.38 12.71
C MET A 37 -24.61 21.68 14.23
N LYS A 38 -24.68 20.66 15.08
CA LYS A 38 -24.44 20.80 16.54
C LYS A 38 -23.08 20.28 17.01
N SER A 39 -22.19 19.88 16.09
CA SER A 39 -20.78 19.58 16.41
C SER A 39 -19.84 20.51 15.63
N LYS A 40 -19.98 21.81 15.87
CA LYS A 40 -18.88 22.78 15.76
C LYS A 40 -18.81 23.54 17.07
N GLN A 41 -18.04 23.00 18.01
CA GLN A 41 -17.57 23.76 19.17
C GLN A 41 -16.05 23.80 19.12
N GLN A 42 -15.57 24.95 18.69
CA GLN A 42 -14.24 25.47 18.97
C GLN A 42 -14.39 27.00 18.98
N PRO A 43 -13.66 27.78 19.79
CA PRO A 43 -12.89 27.53 21.02
C PRO A 43 -13.36 28.46 22.18
N PRO A 44 -12.62 28.54 23.30
CA PRO A 44 -12.20 29.86 23.73
C PRO A 44 -10.69 29.95 23.98
N GLU A 45 -10.04 30.86 23.26
CA GLU A 45 -8.82 31.55 23.71
C GLU A 45 -9.20 32.70 24.65
N SER A 46 -8.34 32.96 25.65
CA SER A 46 -7.97 34.30 26.18
C SER A 46 -7.29 34.14 27.56
N PRO A 47 -6.49 35.11 28.07
CA PRO A 47 -5.63 36.10 27.40
C PRO A 47 -4.23 36.22 28.08
N THR A 48 -3.32 36.98 27.46
CA THR A 48 -2.15 37.61 28.12
C THR A 48 -2.38 39.12 28.20
N PRO A 49 -2.00 39.78 29.32
CA PRO A 49 -1.18 41.01 29.25
C PRO A 49 -0.12 41.09 30.39
N THR A 50 1.21 41.29 30.15
CA THR A 50 2.03 42.54 30.04
C THR A 50 2.20 43.34 31.39
N PRO A 51 3.19 44.26 31.59
CA PRO A 51 4.66 44.16 31.85
C PRO A 51 5.18 44.77 33.20
N THR A 52 6.45 44.44 33.60
CA THR A 52 7.60 45.18 34.29
C THR A 52 7.32 46.15 35.49
N PRO A 53 8.16 46.35 36.56
CA PRO A 53 9.64 46.43 36.54
C PRO A 53 10.50 45.95 37.77
N THR A 54 11.78 45.69 37.45
CA THR A 54 13.08 45.97 38.13
C THR A 54 13.28 45.79 39.65
N ALA A 55 14.25 44.93 40.02
CA ALA A 55 15.39 45.27 40.91
C ALA A 55 16.54 44.24 40.78
N THR A 56 17.77 44.74 40.70
CA THR A 56 19.09 44.07 40.74
C THR A 56 19.83 44.62 41.99
N PRO A 57 21.00 44.14 42.47
CA PRO A 57 21.76 42.89 42.28
C PRO A 57 22.02 42.14 43.61
N ASN A 58 22.53 40.90 43.56
CA ASN A 58 23.60 40.54 44.50
C ASN A 58 24.64 39.62 43.84
N GLN A 59 25.91 40.02 43.99
CA GLN A 59 27.10 39.27 43.59
C GLN A 59 27.33 38.09 44.54
N ALA A 60 27.83 36.97 44.03
CA ALA A 60 28.98 36.27 44.62
C ALA A 60 29.53 35.19 43.66
N GLN A 61 30.80 35.40 43.30
CA GLN A 61 31.87 34.42 43.07
C GLN A 61 31.77 33.35 41.96
N GLN A 62 32.57 33.62 40.91
CA GLN A 62 33.59 32.73 40.34
C GLN A 62 33.82 31.39 41.05
N GLN A 63 33.63 30.31 40.28
CA GLN A 63 34.66 29.27 40.20
C GLN A 63 34.60 28.57 38.84
N SER A 64 35.68 28.77 38.07
CA SER A 64 35.99 28.03 36.86
C SER A 64 36.47 26.62 37.20
N SER A 65 35.84 25.61 36.61
CA SER A 65 36.49 24.33 36.34
C SER A 65 36.02 23.81 34.97
N SER A 66 37.00 23.33 34.23
CA SER A 66 37.00 23.03 32.80
C SER A 66 36.31 21.73 32.40
N ARG A 67 35.81 21.69 31.15
CA ARG A 67 35.68 20.53 30.19
C ARG A 67 34.26 19.95 30.02
N PRO A 68 33.88 19.36 28.84
CA PRO A 68 34.39 19.47 27.46
C PRO A 68 33.36 20.04 26.45
N ALA A 69 33.85 20.28 25.22
CA ALA A 69 33.10 20.68 24.03
C ALA A 69 31.86 19.80 23.72
N PRO A 70 30.84 20.34 23.01
CA PRO A 70 29.68 19.57 22.58
C PRO A 70 30.14 18.41 21.69
N ALA A 71 29.79 17.18 22.09
CA ALA A 71 29.94 16.02 21.24
C ALA A 71 29.19 16.28 19.93
N ALA A 72 29.94 16.34 18.83
CA ALA A 72 29.38 16.19 17.50
C ALA A 72 28.52 14.92 17.52
N LYS A 73 27.25 15.06 17.15
CA LYS A 73 26.35 13.92 16.94
C LYS A 73 27.10 12.94 16.04
N ASN A 74 27.36 11.75 16.55
CA ASN A 74 27.81 10.63 15.74
C ASN A 74 26.80 10.49 14.59
N ALA A 75 27.16 10.99 13.41
CA ALA A 75 26.51 10.62 12.18
C ALA A 75 26.70 9.11 12.09
N THR A 76 25.63 8.37 12.34
CA THR A 76 25.58 6.94 12.08
C THR A 76 25.99 6.79 10.62
N PRO A 77 27.00 5.96 10.28
CA PRO A 77 27.36 5.77 8.89
C PRO A 77 26.11 5.30 8.15
N GLN A 78 25.64 6.10 7.19
CA GLN A 78 24.59 5.69 6.28
C GLN A 78 25.13 4.44 5.57
N SER A 79 24.63 3.29 5.97
CA SER A 79 24.95 2.03 5.33
C SER A 79 24.40 2.14 3.91
N PHE A 80 25.28 2.26 2.93
CA PHE A 80 24.89 2.14 1.53
C PHE A 80 24.39 0.70 1.35
N VAL A 81 23.07 0.56 1.22
CA VAL A 81 22.47 -0.74 0.93
C VAL A 81 22.85 -1.07 -0.51
N ALA A 82 23.58 -2.17 -0.71
CA ALA A 82 23.89 -2.64 -2.06
C ALA A 82 22.58 -2.85 -2.83
N THR A 83 22.52 -2.35 -4.07
CA THR A 83 21.31 -2.44 -4.89
C THR A 83 20.94 -3.90 -5.14
N LYS A 84 19.69 -4.29 -4.82
CA LYS A 84 19.12 -5.63 -5.06
C LYS A 84 17.86 -5.45 -5.91
N GLN A 85 17.92 -5.87 -7.18
CA GLN A 85 16.79 -5.81 -8.11
C GLN A 85 16.92 -6.93 -9.15
N ALA A 86 15.81 -7.54 -9.56
CA ALA A 86 15.82 -8.54 -10.63
C ALA A 86 15.93 -7.87 -12.01
N ALA A 87 16.62 -8.55 -12.94
CA ALA A 87 16.87 -8.03 -14.29
C ALA A 87 15.66 -8.11 -15.23
N SER A 88 14.70 -8.99 -14.94
CA SER A 88 13.48 -9.13 -15.75
C SER A 88 12.32 -9.68 -14.93
N GLU A 89 11.13 -9.56 -15.50
CA GLU A 89 9.90 -10.04 -14.87
C GLU A 89 9.75 -11.55 -15.07
N ILE A 90 9.37 -12.25 -14.00
CA ILE A 90 9.10 -13.68 -13.98
C ILE A 90 7.88 -13.99 -13.12
N GLU A 91 7.24 -15.10 -13.44
CA GLU A 91 6.14 -15.65 -12.64
C GLU A 91 6.58 -16.90 -11.88
N THR A 92 6.03 -17.12 -10.69
CA THR A 92 6.30 -18.28 -9.84
C THR A 92 5.00 -18.89 -9.37
N VAL A 93 4.87 -20.22 -9.48
CA VAL A 93 3.65 -20.95 -9.13
C VAL A 93 3.85 -21.74 -7.85
N VAL A 94 3.04 -21.45 -6.84
CA VAL A 94 3.01 -22.22 -5.59
C VAL A 94 1.72 -23.00 -5.52
N GLN A 95 1.79 -24.28 -5.15
CA GLN A 95 0.59 -25.08 -4.99
C GLN A 95 0.70 -26.08 -3.84
N ASN A 96 -0.46 -26.53 -3.39
CA ASN A 96 -0.62 -27.69 -2.52
C ASN A 96 -1.90 -28.44 -2.95
N ASP A 97 -2.42 -29.35 -2.12
CA ASP A 97 -3.64 -30.11 -2.42
C ASP A 97 -4.91 -29.23 -2.55
N PHE A 98 -4.85 -27.99 -2.06
CA PHE A 98 -5.99 -27.11 -1.88
C PHE A 98 -6.00 -25.91 -2.82
N TYR A 99 -4.85 -25.36 -3.19
CA TYR A 99 -4.78 -24.18 -4.05
C TYR A 99 -3.61 -24.19 -5.02
N LYS A 100 -3.65 -23.26 -5.98
CA LYS A 100 -2.56 -22.87 -6.87
C LYS A 100 -2.50 -21.34 -6.95
N ILE A 101 -1.41 -20.74 -6.50
CA ILE A 101 -1.18 -19.29 -6.53
C ILE A 101 -0.07 -18.98 -7.53
N THR A 102 -0.31 -18.00 -8.40
CA THR A 102 0.70 -17.51 -9.34
C THR A 102 1.15 -16.12 -8.92
N PHE A 103 2.42 -15.95 -8.57
CA PHE A 103 3.04 -14.68 -8.24
C PHE A 103 3.79 -14.10 -9.45
N THR A 104 3.85 -12.77 -9.55
CA THR A 104 4.83 -12.05 -10.37
C THR A 104 5.87 -11.40 -9.45
N ASN A 105 7.14 -11.38 -9.86
CA ASN A 105 8.17 -10.63 -9.13
C ASN A 105 8.06 -9.11 -9.35
N ARG A 106 7.25 -8.62 -10.30
CA ARG A 106 6.91 -7.19 -10.39
C ARG A 106 5.94 -6.82 -9.29
N GLY A 107 6.35 -5.95 -8.37
CA GLY A 107 5.52 -5.60 -7.22
C GLY A 107 5.34 -6.72 -6.18
N ALA A 108 5.86 -7.93 -6.45
CA ALA A 108 5.65 -9.14 -5.65
C ALA A 108 4.16 -9.36 -5.34
N GLN A 109 3.36 -9.51 -6.41
CA GLN A 109 1.89 -9.56 -6.39
C GLN A 109 1.38 -10.92 -6.84
N ALA A 110 0.17 -11.29 -6.42
CA ALA A 110 -0.51 -12.51 -6.90
C ALA A 110 -1.39 -12.21 -8.12
N LYS A 111 -1.09 -12.87 -9.24
CA LYS A 111 -1.86 -12.78 -10.49
C LYS A 111 -3.08 -13.72 -10.54
N SER A 112 -3.02 -14.82 -9.80
CA SER A 112 -4.08 -15.83 -9.74
C SER A 112 -3.99 -16.57 -8.41
N TRP A 113 -5.14 -16.95 -7.85
CA TRP A 113 -5.29 -17.71 -6.62
C TRP A 113 -6.44 -18.70 -6.77
N VAL A 114 -6.15 -19.84 -7.37
CA VAL A 114 -7.13 -20.89 -7.64
C VAL A 114 -7.33 -21.79 -6.43
N LEU A 115 -8.57 -21.99 -6.02
CA LEU A 115 -8.98 -22.97 -5.02
C LEU A 115 -9.43 -24.26 -5.69
N LYS A 116 -8.64 -25.34 -5.55
CA LYS A 116 -8.82 -26.61 -6.26
C LYS A 116 -10.08 -27.38 -5.86
N LYS A 117 -10.64 -27.10 -4.68
CA LYS A 117 -11.82 -27.78 -4.12
C LYS A 117 -13.14 -27.01 -4.29
N TYR A 118 -13.07 -25.82 -4.88
CA TYR A 118 -14.22 -24.94 -5.08
C TYR A 118 -14.40 -24.68 -6.56
N LYS A 119 -15.63 -24.35 -6.95
CA LYS A 119 -15.97 -24.07 -8.35
C LYS A 119 -16.60 -22.69 -8.47
N ASP A 120 -16.35 -22.06 -9.61
CA ASP A 120 -17.06 -20.86 -10.05
C ASP A 120 -18.48 -21.19 -10.53
N ASP A 121 -19.24 -20.16 -10.87
CA ASP A 121 -20.56 -20.24 -11.51
C ASP A 121 -20.58 -21.06 -12.82
N LYS A 122 -19.42 -21.31 -13.43
CA LYS A 122 -19.25 -22.03 -14.70
C LYS A 122 -18.75 -23.47 -14.50
N GLY A 123 -18.53 -23.90 -13.26
CA GLY A 123 -18.04 -25.23 -12.90
C GLY A 123 -16.52 -25.44 -13.02
N ASN A 124 -15.73 -24.40 -13.32
CA ASN A 124 -14.26 -24.43 -13.30
C ASN A 124 -13.74 -24.24 -11.87
N PRO A 125 -12.47 -24.59 -11.56
CA PRO A 125 -11.87 -24.25 -10.28
C PRO A 125 -11.96 -22.74 -9.98
N LEU A 126 -12.47 -22.38 -8.80
CA LEU A 126 -12.67 -20.98 -8.41
C LEU A 126 -11.33 -20.24 -8.31
N ASP A 127 -11.14 -19.17 -9.08
CA ASP A 127 -10.03 -18.24 -8.91
C ASP A 127 -10.50 -17.03 -8.10
N LEU A 128 -9.90 -16.83 -6.92
CA LEU A 128 -10.24 -15.67 -6.08
C LEU A 128 -9.82 -14.35 -6.71
N VAL A 129 -8.91 -14.36 -7.69
CA VAL A 129 -8.42 -13.14 -8.35
C VAL A 129 -9.24 -12.86 -9.61
N ASN A 130 -9.98 -11.76 -9.60
CA ASN A 130 -10.58 -11.23 -10.83
C ASN A 130 -9.49 -10.56 -11.68
N ALA A 131 -8.84 -11.29 -12.58
CA ALA A 131 -7.71 -10.79 -13.37
C ALA A 131 -8.02 -9.51 -14.18
N PRO A 132 -9.18 -9.37 -14.87
CA PRO A 132 -9.55 -8.12 -15.52
C PRO A 132 -9.64 -6.92 -14.58
N ALA A 133 -10.30 -7.07 -13.43
CA ALA A 133 -10.42 -5.99 -12.44
C ALA A 133 -9.06 -5.69 -11.78
N ALA A 134 -8.27 -6.72 -11.50
CA ALA A 134 -6.94 -6.60 -10.91
C ALA A 134 -5.96 -5.86 -11.82
N ALA A 135 -6.05 -6.03 -13.14
CA ALA A 135 -5.23 -5.29 -14.09
C ALA A 135 -5.50 -3.77 -14.06
N GLN A 136 -6.69 -3.34 -13.65
CA GLN A 136 -7.08 -1.94 -13.58
C GLN A 136 -6.91 -1.34 -12.18
N MET A 137 -7.27 -2.10 -11.14
CA MET A 137 -7.32 -1.62 -9.76
C MET A 137 -6.11 -2.04 -8.92
N GLY A 138 -5.34 -3.01 -9.39
CA GLY A 138 -4.20 -3.61 -8.71
C GLY A 138 -4.43 -5.09 -8.36
N PHE A 139 -3.33 -5.83 -8.35
CA PHE A 139 -3.34 -7.25 -8.00
C PHE A 139 -3.32 -7.45 -6.48
N PRO A 140 -3.85 -8.59 -5.99
CA PRO A 140 -3.71 -8.99 -4.60
C PRO A 140 -2.25 -8.98 -4.13
N LEU A 141 -2.05 -8.65 -2.86
CA LEU A 141 -0.75 -8.56 -2.19
C LEU A 141 0.14 -7.41 -2.74
N SER A 142 -0.42 -6.51 -3.53
CA SER A 142 0.15 -5.20 -3.81
C SER A 142 0.36 -4.41 -2.51
N MET A 143 1.33 -3.50 -2.50
CA MET A 143 1.56 -2.61 -1.37
C MET A 143 0.69 -1.37 -1.48
N TRP A 144 0.01 -1.04 -0.40
CA TRP A 144 -0.66 0.23 -0.22
C TRP A 144 0.07 1.09 0.79
N THR A 145 0.27 2.37 0.46
CA THR A 145 0.75 3.41 1.35
C THR A 145 0.11 4.73 0.94
N TYR A 146 0.15 5.73 1.83
CA TYR A 146 -0.48 7.04 1.62
C TYR A 146 0.26 7.88 0.57
N ASP A 147 1.59 7.74 0.47
CA ASP A 147 2.40 8.39 -0.56
C ASP A 147 2.20 7.65 -1.89
N GLU A 148 1.51 8.29 -2.84
CA GLU A 148 1.21 7.68 -4.13
C GLU A 148 2.45 7.34 -4.96
N GLY A 149 3.48 8.19 -4.91
CA GLY A 149 4.73 7.98 -5.63
C GLY A 149 5.48 6.76 -5.08
N LEU A 150 5.54 6.65 -3.75
CA LEU A 150 6.06 5.46 -3.09
C LEU A 150 5.22 4.24 -3.43
N ARG A 151 3.89 4.32 -3.32
CA ARG A 151 2.97 3.22 -3.65
C ARG A 151 3.20 2.71 -5.07
N LYS A 152 3.30 3.59 -6.07
CA LYS A 152 3.59 3.21 -7.45
C LYS A 152 4.94 2.49 -7.56
N LYS A 153 5.98 3.03 -6.91
CA LYS A 153 7.32 2.43 -6.91
C LYS A 153 7.31 1.02 -6.29
N LEU A 154 6.73 0.85 -5.11
CA LEU A 154 6.65 -0.45 -4.43
C LEU A 154 5.96 -1.52 -5.31
N ASN A 155 5.00 -1.14 -6.14
CA ASN A 155 4.24 -2.07 -6.98
C ASN A 155 4.81 -2.30 -8.38
N ASP A 156 5.82 -1.52 -8.80
CA ASP A 156 6.37 -1.56 -10.17
C ASP A 156 7.82 -2.07 -10.24
N VAL A 157 8.57 -2.01 -9.15
CA VAL A 157 9.95 -2.54 -9.11
C VAL A 157 9.97 -4.06 -9.29
N LEU A 158 11.09 -4.55 -9.82
CA LEU A 158 11.33 -5.98 -10.02
C LEU A 158 12.08 -6.56 -8.83
N TYR A 159 11.37 -7.35 -8.03
CA TYR A 159 11.93 -7.98 -6.85
C TYR A 159 12.81 -9.16 -7.23
N VAL A 160 13.90 -9.34 -6.47
CA VAL A 160 14.66 -10.59 -6.49
C VAL A 160 13.91 -11.59 -5.63
N ALA A 161 13.48 -12.68 -6.26
CA ALA A 161 12.74 -13.72 -5.59
C ALA A 161 13.69 -14.84 -5.14
N GLU A 162 13.51 -15.34 -3.93
CA GLU A 162 14.23 -16.46 -3.35
C GLU A 162 13.23 -17.44 -2.72
N ILE A 163 13.50 -18.74 -2.86
CA ILE A 163 12.68 -19.80 -2.28
C ILE A 163 13.51 -20.48 -1.20
N ALA A 164 12.92 -20.66 -0.03
CA ALA A 164 13.43 -21.52 1.02
C ALA A 164 12.54 -22.75 1.13
N GLN A 165 13.12 -23.93 0.89
CA GLN A 165 12.46 -25.22 1.11
C GLN A 165 13.12 -25.95 2.27
N GLU A 166 12.29 -26.56 3.10
CA GLU A 166 12.77 -27.42 4.18
C GLU A 166 13.59 -28.58 3.59
N GLY A 167 14.81 -28.77 4.10
CA GLY A 167 15.74 -29.81 3.61
C GLY A 167 16.44 -29.54 2.27
N ARG A 168 16.06 -28.50 1.51
CA ARG A 168 16.72 -28.13 0.23
C ARG A 168 17.47 -26.79 0.25
N GLY A 169 17.31 -25.99 1.31
CA GLY A 169 18.00 -24.71 1.47
C GLY A 169 17.36 -23.58 0.68
N LYS A 170 18.09 -22.46 0.54
CA LYS A 170 17.65 -21.27 -0.19
C LYS A 170 18.11 -21.32 -1.65
N GLN A 171 17.22 -21.02 -2.58
CA GLN A 171 17.48 -20.96 -4.01
C GLN A 171 16.94 -19.64 -4.58
N SER A 172 17.80 -18.89 -5.29
CA SER A 172 17.39 -17.69 -6.03
C SER A 172 16.66 -18.06 -7.33
N LEU A 173 15.62 -17.30 -7.66
CA LEU A 173 14.82 -17.43 -8.86
C LEU A 173 15.37 -16.49 -9.94
N ASP A 174 16.28 -17.00 -10.78
CA ASP A 174 16.84 -16.26 -11.91
C ASP A 174 16.32 -16.77 -13.26
N VAL A 175 16.14 -15.83 -14.19
CA VAL A 175 15.59 -16.02 -15.54
C VAL A 175 16.39 -17.02 -16.38
N LYS A 176 17.67 -17.23 -16.09
CA LYS A 176 18.54 -18.16 -16.85
C LYS A 176 18.42 -19.62 -16.41
N LYS A 177 17.86 -19.90 -15.23
CA LYS A 177 17.70 -21.26 -14.68
C LYS A 177 16.24 -21.67 -14.53
N ASN A 178 15.35 -20.71 -14.32
CA ASN A 178 13.94 -20.95 -13.98
C ASN A 178 12.99 -20.52 -15.10
N THR A 179 13.39 -20.73 -16.36
CA THR A 179 12.52 -20.60 -17.55
C THR A 179 11.43 -21.67 -17.55
N ILE A 180 10.54 -21.63 -16.57
CA ILE A 180 9.32 -22.40 -16.58
C ILE A 180 8.23 -21.42 -16.20
N ALA A 181 7.39 -21.08 -17.16
CA ALA A 181 5.99 -20.84 -16.87
C ALA A 181 5.49 -22.06 -16.07
N GLY A 182 5.56 -21.98 -14.73
CA GLY A 182 5.24 -23.09 -13.83
C GLY A 182 6.45 -23.78 -13.18
N LEU A 183 7.34 -23.05 -12.50
CA LEU A 183 8.03 -23.67 -11.37
C LEU A 183 6.95 -24.05 -10.35
N HIS A 184 6.59 -25.34 -10.30
CA HIS A 184 5.63 -25.88 -9.35
C HIS A 184 6.34 -26.16 -8.04
N LEU A 185 5.97 -25.39 -7.04
CA LEU A 185 6.53 -25.50 -5.70
C LEU A 185 5.47 -26.13 -4.80
N ASP A 186 5.73 -27.35 -4.32
CA ASP A 186 4.84 -28.04 -3.38
C ASP A 186 5.16 -27.63 -1.95
N ALA A 187 4.15 -27.12 -1.23
CA ALA A 187 4.29 -26.73 0.17
C ALA A 187 4.71 -27.92 1.09
N PRO A 188 5.46 -27.68 2.19
CA PRO A 188 5.76 -26.38 2.79
C PRO A 188 7.00 -25.69 2.20
N GLN A 189 6.91 -24.37 2.03
CA GLN A 189 8.03 -23.53 1.61
C GLN A 189 7.77 -22.06 1.91
N THR A 190 8.81 -21.25 1.84
CA THR A 190 8.70 -19.80 1.92
C THR A 190 9.25 -19.16 0.65
N ILE A 191 8.56 -18.17 0.11
CA ILE A 191 9.06 -17.31 -0.96
C ILE A 191 9.29 -15.93 -0.39
N THR A 192 10.51 -15.43 -0.58
CA THR A 192 10.87 -14.05 -0.23
C THR A 192 11.09 -13.24 -1.49
N PHE A 193 10.58 -12.02 -1.50
CA PHE A 193 10.79 -11.03 -2.54
C PHE A 193 11.49 -9.82 -1.91
N ASP A 194 12.74 -9.59 -2.30
CA ASP A 194 13.53 -8.49 -1.80
C ASP A 194 13.80 -7.46 -2.90
N TYR A 195 13.81 -6.20 -2.49
CA TYR A 195 14.29 -5.09 -3.28
C TYR A 195 15.12 -4.16 -2.40
N ALA A 196 16.25 -3.67 -2.90
CA ALA A 196 17.02 -2.59 -2.30
C ALA A 196 17.43 -1.60 -3.38
N GLY A 197 16.96 -0.37 -3.25
CA GLY A 197 17.37 0.77 -4.06
C GLY A 197 18.13 1.80 -3.23
N GLU A 198 18.36 2.98 -3.80
CA GLU A 198 19.10 4.07 -3.13
C GLU A 198 18.41 4.57 -1.86
N ASP A 199 17.08 4.70 -1.92
CA ASP A 199 16.25 5.34 -0.89
C ASP A 199 15.27 4.38 -0.22
N VAL A 200 14.99 3.21 -0.80
CA VAL A 200 13.94 2.28 -0.34
C VAL A 200 14.44 0.85 -0.33
N THR A 201 14.20 0.15 0.78
CA THR A 201 14.38 -1.30 0.91
C THR A 201 13.03 -1.94 1.21
N ILE A 202 12.75 -3.07 0.57
CA ILE A 202 11.48 -3.77 0.67
C ILE A 202 11.76 -5.25 0.85
N HIS A 203 11.10 -5.85 1.82
CA HIS A 203 11.09 -7.28 2.04
C HIS A 203 9.64 -7.74 2.10
N LYS A 204 9.30 -8.76 1.31
CA LYS A 204 8.05 -9.51 1.46
C LYS A 204 8.38 -10.98 1.63
N SER A 205 7.70 -11.64 2.54
CA SER A 205 7.82 -13.08 2.78
C SER A 205 6.44 -13.72 2.79
N PHE A 206 6.31 -14.81 2.04
CA PHE A 206 5.10 -15.61 1.92
C PHE A 206 5.44 -17.04 2.33
N SER A 207 4.89 -17.50 3.45
CA SER A 207 5.08 -18.87 3.92
C SER A 207 3.82 -19.69 3.68
N PHE A 208 4.03 -20.84 3.06
CA PHE A 208 2.99 -21.78 2.65
C PHE A 208 3.13 -23.05 3.45
N ASP A 209 2.01 -23.54 3.99
CA ASP A 209 1.91 -24.84 4.61
C ASP A 209 0.96 -25.75 3.80
N LYS A 210 0.60 -26.89 4.38
CA LYS A 210 -0.30 -27.87 3.73
C LYS A 210 -1.78 -27.52 3.87
N SER A 211 -2.14 -26.37 4.45
CA SER A 211 -3.51 -25.90 4.64
C SER A 211 -3.87 -24.81 3.60
N TYR A 212 -5.01 -24.11 3.79
CA TYR A 212 -5.37 -22.93 2.98
C TYR A 212 -4.65 -21.64 3.44
N VAL A 213 -3.92 -21.68 4.57
CA VAL A 213 -3.30 -20.49 5.16
C VAL A 213 -2.03 -20.12 4.40
N VAL A 214 -1.92 -18.82 4.10
CA VAL A 214 -0.69 -18.20 3.61
C VAL A 214 -0.30 -17.13 4.63
N LYS A 215 0.87 -17.30 5.25
CA LYS A 215 1.42 -16.27 6.15
C LYS A 215 2.11 -15.20 5.30
N VAL A 216 1.79 -13.93 5.56
CA VAL A 216 2.36 -12.78 4.86
C VAL A 216 3.10 -11.90 5.85
N GLU A 217 4.35 -11.59 5.55
CA GLU A 217 5.16 -10.60 6.29
C GLU A 217 5.71 -9.57 5.30
N THR A 218 5.62 -8.29 5.64
CA THR A 218 6.10 -7.21 4.80
C THR A 218 6.85 -6.17 5.63
N LEU A 219 7.96 -5.69 5.10
CA LEU A 219 8.75 -4.63 5.70
C LEU A 219 9.18 -3.65 4.61
N VAL A 220 8.93 -2.35 4.81
CA VAL A 220 9.37 -1.29 3.90
C VAL A 220 10.12 -0.25 4.70
N THR A 221 11.35 0.04 4.31
CA THR A 221 12.11 1.16 4.86
C THR A 221 12.40 2.18 3.78
N ARG A 222 12.38 3.47 4.15
CA ARG A 222 12.79 4.59 3.31
C ARG A 222 13.89 5.35 4.05
N ASN A 223 15.07 5.48 3.46
CA ASN A 223 16.26 6.05 4.08
C ASN A 223 16.58 5.42 5.45
N GLY A 224 16.38 4.10 5.57
CA GLY A 224 16.59 3.35 6.81
C GLY A 224 15.46 3.47 7.85
N GLN A 225 14.44 4.29 7.62
CA GLN A 225 13.30 4.43 8.53
C GLN A 225 12.11 3.59 8.07
N LEU A 226 11.41 2.94 9.00
CA LEU A 226 10.22 2.16 8.71
C LEU A 226 9.11 3.06 8.12
N VAL A 227 8.51 2.62 7.02
CA VAL A 227 7.34 3.27 6.42
C VAL A 227 6.11 2.39 6.58
N GLN A 228 4.98 3.01 6.88
CA GLN A 228 3.68 2.35 6.86
C GLN A 228 3.29 1.99 5.43
N ALA A 229 3.46 0.72 5.09
CA ALA A 229 3.03 0.13 3.85
C ALA A 229 2.42 -1.24 4.16
N TYR A 230 1.23 -1.49 3.61
CA TYR A 230 0.41 -2.65 3.95
C TYR A 230 0.16 -3.51 2.72
N PRO A 231 0.14 -4.84 2.82
CA PRO A 231 -0.38 -5.68 1.75
C PRO A 231 -1.88 -5.38 1.56
N ALA A 232 -2.32 -5.29 0.31
CA ALA A 232 -3.68 -4.93 -0.05
C ALA A 232 -4.26 -5.87 -1.11
N TRP A 233 -5.59 -5.94 -1.16
CA TRP A 233 -6.35 -6.58 -2.23
C TRP A 233 -7.32 -5.54 -2.81
N PRO A 234 -6.88 -4.73 -3.79
CA PRO A 234 -7.65 -3.56 -4.22
C PRO A 234 -8.75 -3.87 -5.25
N SER A 235 -8.65 -5.00 -5.94
CA SER A 235 -9.71 -5.51 -6.84
C SER A 235 -10.77 -6.30 -6.07
N SER A 236 -11.95 -6.49 -6.68
CA SER A 236 -12.94 -7.42 -6.13
C SER A 236 -12.42 -8.86 -6.17
N LEU A 237 -13.05 -9.74 -5.37
CA LEU A 237 -12.83 -11.17 -5.48
C LEU A 237 -13.36 -11.69 -6.84
N GLY A 238 -12.78 -12.79 -7.30
CA GLY A 238 -13.19 -13.50 -8.50
C GLY A 238 -14.35 -14.46 -8.25
N ASP A 239 -15.06 -14.72 -9.34
CA ASP A 239 -16.10 -15.73 -9.52
C ASP A 239 -16.12 -16.11 -11.02
#